data_AF-A0A7V4G9F5-F1
#
_entry.id   AF-A0A7V4G9F5-F1
#
_cell.length_a   1.000
_cell.length_b   1.000
_cell.length_c   1.000
_cell.angle_alpha   90.00
_cell.angle_beta   90.00
_cell.angle_gamma   90.00
#
_symmetry.space_group_name_H-M   'P 1'
#
loop_
_entity.id
_entity.type
_entity.pdbx_description
1 polymer ?
#
loop_
_entity_poly.entity_id
_entity_poly.type
_entity_poly.pdbx_seq_one_letter_code
_entity_poly.pdbx_strand_id
1 'polypeptide(L)'
;ATLVYDPIAHWVWGDGGWLKGLGALDFAGGTVVHINAGVAALVAVLVMGRRKGYGREAFIPHNLPMTVLGAGLLWFGWFGFNAGSALAADGLAASAFTATHLAACAAVLAWCGVEWLVRGKPTTLGAASGAVAGLVAVTPAAGFVGPLSAILIGIGAGIFCYLAVLAKVKLGYDDSLDVVGVHGVGGIWGALATGLFACKAVNDAGADGLFFGNPALLGIQALAVLATIVYSLVVSWILLKIVDALIGLRVTEEEEVAGLDLSEHQETGYSL
;
A
#
# COMPACT_ATOMS: atom_id res chain seq x y z
N ALA A 1 -0.39 2.11 16.53
CA ALA A 1 0.23 3.43 16.32
C ALA A 1 1.51 3.57 17.14
N THR A 2 1.41 3.65 18.47
CA THR A 2 2.49 4.00 19.42
C THR A 2 3.85 3.34 19.21
N LEU A 3 3.89 2.03 18.95
CA LEU A 3 5.16 1.27 18.93
C LEU A 3 5.62 0.89 17.52
N VAL A 4 4.85 1.18 16.48
CA VAL A 4 5.19 0.79 15.09
C VAL A 4 5.11 2.00 14.17
N TYR A 5 3.93 2.62 14.09
CA TYR A 5 3.70 3.78 13.23
C TYR A 5 4.53 4.99 13.68
N ASP A 6 4.41 5.39 14.96
CA ASP A 6 5.04 6.63 15.45
C ASP A 6 6.58 6.59 15.35
N PRO A 7 7.27 5.47 15.67
CA PRO A 7 8.71 5.36 15.44
C PRO A 7 9.10 5.50 13.98
N ILE A 8 8.42 4.79 13.06
CA ILE A 8 8.72 4.86 11.62
C ILE A 8 8.43 6.27 11.09
N ALA A 9 7.30 6.88 11.48
CA ALA A 9 6.97 8.25 11.14
C ALA A 9 8.04 9.25 11.62
N HIS A 10 8.54 9.08 12.85
CA HIS A 10 9.61 9.91 13.37
C HIS A 10 10.92 9.72 12.59
N TRP A 11 11.26 8.50 12.19
CA TRP A 11 12.48 8.25 11.40
C TRP A 11 12.48 8.99 10.07
N VAL A 12 11.32 9.06 9.41
CA VAL A 12 11.16 9.52 8.03
C VAL A 12 10.77 11.00 7.95
N TRP A 13 9.88 11.48 8.83
CA TRP A 13 9.36 12.84 8.78
C TRP A 13 9.79 13.72 9.96
N GLY A 14 10.05 13.10 11.11
CA GLY A 14 10.41 13.80 12.34
C GLY A 14 11.73 14.55 12.25
N ASP A 15 11.81 15.70 12.92
CA ASP A 15 13.09 16.39 13.10
C ASP A 15 14.03 15.55 13.97
N GLY A 16 15.27 15.35 13.50
CA GLY A 16 16.20 14.40 14.09
C GLY A 16 15.99 12.93 13.68
N GLY A 17 14.98 12.64 12.85
CA GLY A 17 14.74 11.31 12.28
C GLY A 17 15.93 10.84 11.45
N TRP A 18 16.40 9.62 11.69
CA TRP A 18 17.64 9.13 11.08
C TRP A 18 17.50 8.85 9.57
N LEU A 19 16.35 8.36 9.09
CA LEU A 19 16.11 8.16 7.65
C LEU A 19 15.99 9.50 6.92
N LYS A 20 15.30 10.47 7.54
CA LYS A 20 15.28 11.86 7.07
C LYS A 20 16.70 12.44 6.98
N GLY A 21 17.50 12.25 8.03
CA GLY A 21 18.89 12.72 8.10
C GLY A 21 19.84 12.06 7.09
N LEU A 22 19.55 10.83 6.67
CA LEU A 22 20.25 10.14 5.58
C LEU A 22 19.83 10.62 4.18
N GLY A 23 18.76 11.41 4.07
CA GLY A 23 18.23 11.90 2.80
C GLY A 23 17.20 10.98 2.14
N ALA A 24 16.56 10.08 2.90
CA ALA A 24 15.45 9.30 2.39
C ALA A 24 14.27 10.21 2.03
N LEU A 25 13.64 9.95 0.88
CA LEU A 25 12.48 10.68 0.39
C LEU A 25 11.22 9.84 0.54
N ASP A 26 10.24 10.40 1.23
CA ASP A 26 8.90 9.83 1.33
C ASP A 26 7.88 10.96 1.46
N PHE A 27 7.32 11.36 0.32
CA PHE A 27 6.51 12.57 0.24
C PHE A 27 5.23 12.50 1.10
N ALA A 28 4.49 11.40 0.99
CA ALA A 28 3.18 11.26 1.63
C ALA A 28 2.98 9.92 2.37
N GLY A 29 3.99 9.03 2.45
CA GLY A 29 3.96 7.86 3.33
C GLY A 29 4.01 6.51 2.64
N GLY A 30 4.79 6.36 1.58
CA GLY A 30 5.10 5.06 1.01
C GLY A 30 5.72 4.10 2.03
N THR A 31 6.72 4.55 2.78
CA THR A 31 7.35 3.76 3.85
C THR A 31 6.49 3.78 5.12
N VAL A 32 6.11 4.97 5.58
CA VAL A 32 5.45 5.19 6.88
C VAL A 32 4.07 4.52 6.95
N VAL A 33 3.31 4.59 5.85
CA VAL A 33 1.92 4.11 5.79
C VAL A 33 1.87 2.77 5.06
N HIS A 34 2.30 2.70 3.80
CA HIS A 34 1.97 1.55 2.95
C HIS A 34 2.85 0.32 3.17
N ILE A 35 4.19 0.48 3.15
CA ILE A 35 5.11 -0.64 3.46
C ILE A 35 4.84 -1.11 4.88
N ASN A 36 4.75 -0.17 5.83
CA ASN A 36 4.47 -0.49 7.22
C ASN A 36 3.16 -1.28 7.39
N ALA A 37 2.03 -0.79 6.85
CA ALA A 37 0.75 -1.48 6.93
C ALA A 37 0.77 -2.83 6.19
N GLY A 38 1.41 -2.90 5.01
CA GLY A 38 1.52 -4.13 4.24
C GLY A 38 2.33 -5.22 4.95
N VAL A 39 3.42 -4.86 5.61
CA VAL A 39 4.24 -5.79 6.40
C VAL A 39 3.50 -6.20 7.68
N ALA A 40 2.90 -5.26 8.40
CA ALA A 40 2.09 -5.56 9.57
C ALA A 40 0.91 -6.48 9.22
N ALA A 41 0.25 -6.26 8.08
CA ALA A 41 -0.80 -7.14 7.57
C ALA A 41 -0.28 -8.54 7.25
N LEU A 42 0.90 -8.67 6.62
CA LEU A 42 1.53 -9.97 6.38
C LEU A 42 1.76 -10.72 7.71
N VAL A 43 2.28 -10.03 8.72
CA VAL A 43 2.46 -10.64 10.05
C VAL A 43 1.12 -11.03 10.66
N ALA A 44 0.10 -10.17 10.58
CA ALA A 44 -1.22 -10.43 11.13
C ALA A 44 -1.85 -11.70 10.54
N VAL A 45 -1.81 -11.87 9.22
CA VAL A 45 -2.40 -13.06 8.56
C VAL A 45 -1.59 -14.33 8.84
N LEU A 46 -0.29 -14.22 9.09
CA LEU A 46 0.54 -15.36 9.49
C LEU A 46 0.31 -15.76 10.96
N VAL A 47 0.03 -14.80 11.85
CA VAL A 47 -0.25 -15.06 13.26
C VAL A 47 -1.67 -15.58 13.47
N MET A 48 -2.68 -14.94 12.85
CA MET A 48 -4.10 -15.34 12.97
C MET A 48 -4.44 -16.60 12.18
N GLY A 49 -3.64 -16.91 11.15
CA GLY A 49 -3.87 -18.03 10.26
C GLY A 49 -4.97 -17.78 9.23
N ARG A 50 -5.27 -18.80 8.44
CA ARG A 50 -6.18 -18.72 7.28
C ARG A 50 -7.64 -18.86 7.70
N ARG A 51 -8.55 -18.18 7.01
CA ARG A 51 -10.00 -18.36 7.21
C ARG A 51 -10.43 -19.80 6.89
N LYS A 52 -11.50 -20.24 7.53
CA LYS A 52 -12.16 -21.51 7.22
C LYS A 52 -12.59 -21.51 5.76
N GLY A 53 -12.35 -22.62 5.06
CA GLY A 53 -12.64 -22.73 3.64
C GLY A 53 -11.54 -22.17 2.71
N TYR A 54 -10.49 -21.52 3.21
CA TYR A 54 -9.41 -21.01 2.34
C TYR A 54 -8.80 -22.12 1.46
N GLY A 55 -8.78 -21.89 0.14
CA GLY A 55 -8.29 -22.84 -0.86
C GLY A 55 -9.23 -24.01 -1.17
N ARG A 56 -10.39 -24.08 -0.51
CA ARG A 56 -11.44 -25.09 -0.73
C ARG A 56 -12.74 -24.47 -1.25
N GLU A 57 -13.03 -23.25 -0.81
CA GLU A 57 -14.23 -22.50 -1.12
C GLU A 57 -13.88 -21.18 -1.82
N ALA A 58 -14.78 -20.71 -2.69
CA ALA A 58 -14.62 -19.41 -3.34
C ALA A 58 -15.15 -18.30 -2.44
N PHE A 59 -14.28 -17.38 -2.01
CA PHE A 59 -14.69 -16.16 -1.33
C PHE A 59 -15.13 -15.12 -2.35
N ILE A 60 -16.45 -14.92 -2.47
CA ILE A 60 -17.05 -13.99 -3.42
C ILE A 60 -17.30 -12.64 -2.71
N PRO A 61 -16.91 -11.50 -3.30
CA PRO A 61 -17.24 -10.19 -2.74
C PRO A 61 -18.74 -10.01 -2.53
N HIS A 62 -19.15 -9.69 -1.31
CA HIS A 62 -20.58 -9.58 -0.96
C HIS A 62 -21.28 -8.43 -1.71
N ASN A 63 -20.59 -7.31 -1.94
CA ASN A 63 -21.15 -6.12 -2.58
C ASN A 63 -20.08 -5.39 -3.41
N LEU A 64 -20.03 -5.71 -4.70
CA LEU A 64 -19.08 -5.11 -5.63
C LEU A 64 -19.31 -3.60 -5.85
N PRO A 65 -20.56 -3.10 -6.00
CA PRO A 65 -20.82 -1.65 -6.02
C PRO A 65 -20.27 -0.90 -4.81
N MET A 66 -20.42 -1.44 -3.60
CA MET A 66 -19.86 -0.83 -2.38
C MET A 66 -18.33 -0.79 -2.41
N THR A 67 -17.70 -1.83 -2.96
CA THR A 67 -16.24 -1.85 -3.16
C THR A 67 -15.79 -0.76 -4.13
N VAL A 68 -16.51 -0.57 -5.23
CA VAL A 68 -16.21 0.49 -6.22
C VAL A 68 -16.43 1.88 -5.63
N LEU A 69 -17.49 2.06 -4.83
CA LEU A 69 -17.72 3.30 -4.09
C LEU A 69 -16.53 3.60 -3.15
N GLY A 70 -16.08 2.59 -2.39
CA GLY A 70 -14.90 2.70 -1.53
C GLY A 70 -13.65 3.10 -2.31
N ALA A 71 -13.39 2.47 -3.45
CA ALA A 71 -12.26 2.83 -4.32
C ALA A 71 -12.37 4.27 -4.85
N GLY A 72 -13.58 4.73 -5.22
CA GLY A 72 -13.83 6.10 -5.64
C GLY A 72 -13.58 7.12 -4.52
N LEU A 73 -14.02 6.82 -3.29
CA LEU A 73 -13.77 7.65 -2.12
C LEU A 73 -12.27 7.69 -1.77
N LEU A 74 -11.58 6.55 -1.85
CA LEU A 74 -10.13 6.48 -1.65
C LEU A 74 -9.39 7.33 -2.68
N TRP A 75 -9.74 7.23 -3.96
CA TRP A 75 -9.13 8.06 -5.00
C TRP A 75 -9.37 9.54 -4.75
N PHE A 76 -10.62 9.93 -4.47
CA PHE A 76 -10.96 11.31 -4.14
C PHE A 76 -10.16 11.82 -2.93
N GLY A 77 -10.14 11.07 -1.84
CA GLY A 77 -9.38 11.42 -0.63
C GLY A 77 -7.87 11.47 -0.86
N TRP A 78 -7.35 10.66 -1.79
CA TRP A 78 -5.92 10.62 -2.10
C TRP A 78 -5.39 11.92 -2.70
N PHE A 79 -6.25 12.73 -3.31
CA PHE A 79 -5.87 14.08 -3.72
C PHE A 79 -5.44 14.93 -2.52
N GLY A 80 -6.21 14.90 -1.43
CA GLY A 80 -5.83 15.55 -0.18
C GLY A 80 -4.61 14.89 0.46
N PHE A 81 -4.51 13.56 0.40
CA PHE A 81 -3.40 12.80 0.97
C PHE A 81 -2.05 13.19 0.35
N ASN A 82 -1.94 13.13 -0.98
CA ASN A 82 -0.69 13.44 -1.67
C ASN A 82 -0.51 14.95 -1.86
N ALA A 83 -1.46 15.67 -2.47
CA ALA A 83 -1.27 17.10 -2.73
C ALA A 83 -1.16 17.91 -1.42
N GLY A 84 -1.91 17.53 -0.38
CA GLY A 84 -1.82 18.15 0.94
C GLY A 84 -0.49 17.91 1.66
N SER A 85 0.26 16.86 1.28
CA SER A 85 1.62 16.64 1.81
C SER A 85 2.65 17.66 1.31
N ALA A 86 2.29 18.53 0.36
CA ALA A 86 3.07 19.73 0.05
C ALA A 86 2.99 20.79 1.17
N LEU A 87 2.01 20.70 2.09
CA LEU A 87 1.77 21.64 3.19
C LEU A 87 1.50 23.09 2.77
N ALA A 88 1.26 23.32 1.48
CA ALA A 88 0.94 24.60 0.89
C ALA A 88 0.01 24.41 -0.32
N ALA A 89 -0.71 25.47 -0.70
CA ALA A 89 -1.51 25.49 -1.92
C ALA A 89 -0.72 26.18 -3.06
N ASP A 90 0.19 25.43 -3.69
CA ASP A 90 1.15 25.96 -4.66
C ASP A 90 1.37 25.02 -5.86
N GLY A 91 2.41 25.32 -6.66
CA GLY A 91 2.77 24.52 -7.83
C GLY A 91 3.21 23.09 -7.49
N LEU A 92 3.80 22.86 -6.32
CA LEU A 92 4.21 21.53 -5.88
C LEU A 92 2.98 20.68 -5.54
N ALA A 93 2.00 21.25 -4.84
CA ALA A 93 0.72 20.59 -4.58
C ALA A 93 0.00 20.21 -5.89
N ALA A 94 -0.02 21.11 -6.87
CA ALA A 94 -0.61 20.84 -8.19
C ALA A 94 0.16 19.73 -8.96
N SER A 95 1.48 19.71 -8.85
CA SER A 95 2.33 18.65 -9.42
C SER A 95 2.00 17.29 -8.79
N ALA A 96 1.98 17.22 -7.45
CA ALA A 96 1.66 16.00 -6.70
C ALA A 96 0.25 15.48 -6.97
N PHE A 97 -0.74 16.37 -7.09
CA PHE A 97 -2.09 16.03 -7.52
C PHE A 97 -2.09 15.34 -8.90
N THR A 98 -1.36 15.90 -9.85
CA THR A 98 -1.29 15.41 -11.23
C THR A 98 -0.58 14.05 -11.28
N ALA A 99 0.56 13.92 -10.59
CA ALA A 99 1.27 12.64 -10.47
C ALA A 99 0.36 11.55 -9.86
N THR A 100 -0.40 11.91 -8.82
CA THR A 100 -1.36 11.01 -8.16
C THR A 100 -2.42 10.49 -9.13
N HIS A 101 -3.06 11.39 -9.88
CA HIS A 101 -4.09 11.01 -10.84
C HIS A 101 -3.55 10.12 -11.95
N LEU A 102 -2.41 10.51 -12.54
CA LEU A 102 -1.85 9.80 -13.69
C LEU A 102 -1.33 8.41 -13.31
N ALA A 103 -0.70 8.26 -12.14
CA ALA A 103 -0.25 6.96 -11.66
C ALA A 103 -1.42 6.01 -11.41
N ALA A 104 -2.51 6.49 -10.80
CA ALA A 104 -3.71 5.70 -10.59
C ALA A 104 -4.34 5.24 -11.91
N CYS A 105 -4.53 6.16 -12.87
CA CYS A 105 -5.04 5.82 -14.21
C CYS A 105 -4.15 4.78 -14.91
N ALA A 106 -2.83 4.98 -14.89
CA ALA A 106 -1.88 4.08 -15.51
C ALA A 106 -1.87 2.69 -14.87
N ALA A 107 -1.99 2.62 -13.54
CA ALA A 107 -2.05 1.36 -12.80
C ALA A 107 -3.35 0.58 -13.06
N VAL A 108 -4.50 1.27 -13.19
CA VAL A 108 -5.76 0.64 -13.61
C VAL A 108 -5.59 -0.03 -14.97
N LEU A 109 -5.04 0.69 -15.95
CA LEU A 109 -4.85 0.17 -17.30
C LEU A 109 -3.87 -1.00 -17.31
N ALA A 110 -2.75 -0.88 -16.60
CA ALA A 110 -1.75 -1.94 -16.50
C ALA A 110 -2.31 -3.19 -15.81
N TRP A 111 -3.00 -3.03 -14.67
CA TRP A 111 -3.62 -4.13 -13.94
C TRP A 111 -4.66 -4.84 -14.80
N CYS A 112 -5.59 -4.10 -15.40
CA CYS A 112 -6.61 -4.67 -16.30
C CYS A 112 -5.96 -5.37 -17.50
N GLY A 113 -4.88 -4.81 -18.05
CA GLY A 113 -4.12 -5.43 -19.14
C GLY A 113 -3.50 -6.76 -18.73
N VAL A 114 -2.79 -6.80 -17.60
CA VAL A 114 -2.18 -8.03 -17.08
C VAL A 114 -3.25 -9.05 -16.70
N GLU A 115 -4.34 -8.62 -16.06
CA GLU A 115 -5.47 -9.48 -15.71
C GLU A 115 -6.11 -10.07 -16.96
N TRP A 116 -6.28 -9.28 -18.01
CA TRP A 116 -6.79 -9.78 -19.29
C TRP A 116 -5.85 -10.83 -19.90
N LEU A 117 -4.54 -10.59 -19.89
CA LEU A 117 -3.56 -11.55 -20.41
C LEU A 117 -3.56 -12.87 -19.62
N VAL A 118 -3.75 -12.82 -18.30
CA VAL A 118 -3.66 -14.01 -17.43
C VAL A 118 -4.99 -14.73 -17.28
N ARG A 119 -6.12 -14.01 -17.21
CA ARG A 119 -7.46 -14.55 -16.90
C ARG A 119 -8.45 -14.43 -18.05
N GLY A 120 -8.07 -13.80 -19.15
CA GLY A 120 -8.88 -13.66 -20.37
C GLY A 120 -9.90 -12.51 -20.35
N LYS A 121 -10.22 -11.92 -19.19
CA LYS A 121 -11.11 -10.75 -19.08
C LYS A 121 -10.70 -9.86 -17.89
N PRO A 122 -10.72 -8.52 -18.05
CA PRO A 122 -10.54 -7.60 -16.93
C PRO A 122 -11.80 -7.56 -16.05
N THR A 123 -11.62 -7.27 -14.76
CA THR A 123 -12.72 -7.20 -13.78
C THR A 123 -12.83 -5.81 -13.15
N THR A 124 -14.03 -5.44 -12.69
CA THR A 124 -14.25 -4.18 -11.96
C THR A 124 -13.50 -4.16 -10.63
N LEU A 125 -13.41 -5.32 -9.95
CA LEU A 125 -12.61 -5.46 -8.74
C LEU A 125 -11.12 -5.26 -9.05
N GLY A 126 -10.61 -5.85 -10.13
CA GLY A 126 -9.25 -5.65 -10.61
C GLY A 126 -8.95 -4.19 -10.93
N ALA A 127 -9.86 -3.48 -11.61
CA ALA A 127 -9.74 -2.05 -11.84
C ALA A 127 -9.67 -1.25 -10.52
N ALA A 128 -10.51 -1.57 -9.53
CA ALA A 128 -10.47 -0.92 -8.22
C ALA A 128 -9.14 -1.17 -7.49
N SER A 129 -8.64 -2.42 -7.48
CA SER A 129 -7.33 -2.77 -6.91
C SER A 129 -6.18 -2.09 -7.64
N GLY A 130 -6.23 -2.03 -8.97
CA GLY A 130 -5.24 -1.33 -9.80
C GLY A 130 -5.18 0.16 -9.50
N ALA A 131 -6.33 0.82 -9.30
CA ALA A 131 -6.37 2.23 -8.90
C ALA A 131 -5.63 2.44 -7.58
N VAL A 132 -5.97 1.66 -6.55
CA VAL A 132 -5.32 1.76 -5.23
C VAL A 132 -3.83 1.44 -5.32
N ALA A 133 -3.43 0.44 -6.11
CA ALA A 133 -2.01 0.12 -6.31
C ALA A 133 -1.21 1.29 -6.90
N GLY A 134 -1.76 2.00 -7.88
CA GLY A 134 -1.14 3.20 -8.46
C GLY A 134 -1.04 4.34 -7.46
N LEU A 135 -2.11 4.59 -6.70
CA LEU A 135 -2.15 5.60 -5.64
C LEU A 135 -1.11 5.32 -4.54
N VAL A 136 -1.02 4.07 -4.09
CA VAL A 136 0.00 3.61 -3.13
C VAL A 136 1.41 3.84 -3.68
N ALA A 137 1.68 3.38 -4.90
CA ALA A 137 3.04 3.41 -5.43
C ALA A 137 3.55 4.83 -5.70
N VAL A 138 2.68 5.75 -6.09
CA VAL A 138 3.10 7.15 -6.32
C VAL A 138 3.21 7.95 -5.02
N THR A 139 2.60 7.51 -3.92
CA THR A 139 2.60 8.22 -2.63
C THR A 139 3.97 8.71 -2.15
N PRO A 140 5.04 7.89 -2.09
CA PRO A 140 6.36 8.38 -1.69
C PRO A 140 7.00 9.32 -2.72
N ALA A 141 6.55 9.26 -3.99
CA ALA A 141 7.15 9.95 -5.13
C ALA A 141 6.41 11.23 -5.54
N ALA A 142 5.17 11.43 -5.11
CA ALA A 142 4.22 12.34 -5.77
C ALA A 142 4.73 13.78 -5.88
N GLY A 143 5.42 14.29 -4.85
CA GLY A 143 6.04 15.61 -4.86
C GLY A 143 7.48 15.66 -5.33
N PHE A 144 8.00 14.60 -5.96
CA PHE A 144 9.38 14.53 -6.44
C PHE A 144 9.50 14.14 -7.91
N VAL A 145 8.40 13.72 -8.55
CA VAL A 145 8.42 13.17 -9.92
C VAL A 145 7.48 13.92 -10.85
N GLY A 146 7.86 13.99 -12.12
CA GLY A 146 7.02 14.57 -13.17
C GLY A 146 5.94 13.60 -13.69
N PRO A 147 5.01 14.09 -14.53
CA PRO A 147 3.90 13.30 -15.08
C PRO A 147 4.29 11.98 -15.74
N LEU A 148 5.34 11.98 -16.57
CA LEU A 148 5.79 10.76 -17.27
C LEU A 148 6.32 9.70 -16.31
N SER A 149 7.13 10.11 -15.33
CA SER A 149 7.63 9.23 -14.28
C SER A 149 6.48 8.65 -13.44
N ALA A 150 5.47 9.45 -13.11
CA ALA A 150 4.29 8.99 -12.38
C ALA A 150 3.51 7.91 -13.15
N ILE A 151 3.37 8.05 -14.48
CA ILE A 151 2.75 7.03 -15.34
C ILE A 151 3.56 5.73 -15.27
N LEU A 152 4.89 5.80 -15.38
CA LEU A 152 5.77 4.62 -15.31
C LEU A 152 5.69 3.93 -13.93
N ILE A 153 5.62 4.70 -12.85
CA ILE A 153 5.39 4.19 -11.50
C ILE A 153 4.04 3.46 -11.43
N GLY A 154 2.98 4.06 -11.96
CA GLY A 154 1.64 3.45 -12.03
C GLY A 154 1.62 2.15 -12.83
N ILE A 155 2.23 2.11 -14.01
CA ILE A 155 2.35 0.88 -14.82
C ILE A 155 3.06 -0.22 -14.02
N GLY A 156 4.20 0.11 -13.41
CA GLY A 156 4.93 -0.84 -12.56
C GLY A 156 4.07 -1.34 -11.39
N ALA A 157 3.31 -0.45 -10.75
CA ALA A 157 2.42 -0.81 -9.64
C ALA A 157 1.32 -1.79 -10.08
N GLY A 158 0.65 -1.51 -11.20
CA GLY A 158 -0.39 -2.39 -11.74
C GLY A 158 0.14 -3.80 -12.04
N ILE A 159 1.37 -3.90 -12.55
CA ILE A 159 2.02 -5.19 -12.84
C ILE A 159 2.46 -5.89 -11.56
N PHE A 160 3.30 -5.24 -10.73
CA PHE A 160 3.93 -5.88 -9.58
C PHE A 160 2.91 -6.25 -8.50
N CYS A 161 1.92 -5.39 -8.24
CA CYS A 161 0.90 -5.68 -7.25
C CYS A 161 -0.03 -6.81 -7.71
N TYR A 162 -0.41 -6.86 -9.00
CA TYR A 162 -1.19 -7.99 -9.53
C TYR A 162 -0.44 -9.32 -9.38
N LEU A 163 0.84 -9.35 -9.73
CA LEU A 163 1.67 -10.54 -9.59
C LEU A 163 1.83 -10.95 -8.12
N ALA A 164 1.96 -9.99 -7.20
CA ALA A 164 2.03 -10.26 -5.77
C ALA A 164 0.72 -10.88 -5.24
N VAL A 165 -0.43 -10.35 -5.67
CA VAL A 165 -1.75 -10.91 -5.34
C VAL A 165 -1.90 -12.35 -5.84
N LEU A 166 -1.40 -12.67 -7.04
CA LEU A 166 -1.39 -14.05 -7.52
C LEU A 166 -0.41 -14.95 -6.74
N ALA A 167 0.72 -14.40 -6.30
CA ALA A 167 1.74 -15.14 -5.59
C ALA A 167 1.26 -15.64 -4.22
N LYS A 168 0.34 -14.92 -3.54
CA LYS A 168 -0.14 -15.30 -2.20
C LYS A 168 -0.71 -16.71 -2.13
N VAL A 169 -1.38 -17.17 -3.20
CA VAL A 169 -1.96 -18.52 -3.28
C VAL A 169 -0.86 -19.59 -3.27
N LYS A 170 0.25 -19.34 -3.98
CA LYS A 170 1.42 -20.24 -3.99
C LYS A 170 2.19 -20.20 -2.67
N LEU A 171 2.25 -19.03 -2.04
CA LEU A 171 2.90 -18.81 -0.75
C LEU A 171 2.04 -19.30 0.43
N GLY A 172 0.75 -19.56 0.19
CA GLY A 172 -0.15 -20.17 1.16
C GLY A 172 -0.49 -19.28 2.34
N TYR A 173 -0.65 -17.97 2.16
CA TYR A 173 -1.19 -17.10 3.21
C TYR A 173 -2.51 -16.46 2.76
N ASP A 174 -3.41 -16.28 3.74
CA ASP A 174 -4.73 -15.72 3.51
C ASP A 174 -4.77 -14.23 3.82
N ASP A 175 -4.19 -13.45 2.90
CA ASP A 175 -4.40 -12.00 2.89
C ASP A 175 -5.73 -11.71 2.20
N SER A 176 -6.77 -11.62 3.00
CA SER A 176 -8.17 -11.57 2.57
C SER A 176 -8.48 -10.47 1.57
N LEU A 177 -7.84 -9.31 1.72
CA LEU A 177 -8.12 -8.08 0.98
C LEU A 177 -6.91 -7.58 0.19
N ASP A 178 -5.88 -8.42 0.02
CA ASP A 178 -4.69 -8.13 -0.78
C ASP A 178 -3.86 -6.94 -0.26
N VAL A 179 -3.88 -6.67 1.05
CA VAL A 179 -3.16 -5.54 1.66
C VAL A 179 -1.64 -5.69 1.48
N VAL A 180 -1.11 -6.91 1.58
CA VAL A 180 0.32 -7.21 1.38
C VAL A 180 0.72 -6.93 -0.07
N GLY A 181 -0.10 -7.37 -1.02
CA GLY A 181 0.17 -7.21 -2.45
C GLY A 181 0.00 -5.76 -2.93
N VAL A 182 -1.04 -5.07 -2.47
CA VAL A 182 -1.35 -3.70 -2.91
C VAL A 182 -0.55 -2.67 -2.13
N HIS A 183 -0.59 -2.69 -0.80
CA HIS A 183 0.12 -1.71 0.04
C HIS A 183 1.58 -2.07 0.27
N GLY A 184 1.88 -3.33 0.60
CA GLY A 184 3.26 -3.77 0.86
C GLY A 184 4.12 -3.69 -0.40
N VAL A 185 3.80 -4.47 -1.43
CA VAL A 185 4.58 -4.49 -2.69
C VAL A 185 4.47 -3.18 -3.45
N GLY A 186 3.29 -2.57 -3.50
CA GLY A 186 3.11 -1.25 -4.12
C GLY A 186 3.93 -0.16 -3.44
N GLY A 187 3.97 -0.15 -2.11
CA GLY A 187 4.79 0.78 -1.32
C GLY A 187 6.28 0.56 -1.54
N ILE A 188 6.74 -0.70 -1.56
CA ILE A 188 8.14 -1.06 -1.85
C ILE A 188 8.53 -0.56 -3.24
N TRP A 189 7.73 -0.88 -4.26
CA TRP A 189 7.96 -0.41 -5.62
C TRP A 189 8.00 1.12 -5.68
N GLY A 190 7.02 1.79 -5.07
CA GLY A 190 6.95 3.24 -5.03
C GLY A 190 8.17 3.91 -4.40
N ALA A 191 8.61 3.40 -3.25
CA ALA A 191 9.76 3.94 -2.53
C ALA A 191 11.06 3.76 -3.34
N LEU A 192 11.26 2.60 -3.96
CA LEU A 192 12.40 2.35 -4.85
C LEU A 192 12.33 3.21 -6.11
N ALA A 193 11.15 3.32 -6.73
CA ALA A 193 10.94 4.13 -7.92
C ALA A 193 11.11 5.63 -7.63
N THR A 194 10.84 6.09 -6.41
CA THR A 194 11.23 7.44 -5.97
C THR A 194 12.74 7.62 -6.09
N GLY A 195 13.54 6.64 -5.66
CA GLY A 195 14.99 6.68 -5.80
C GLY A 195 15.50 6.57 -7.25
N LEU A 196 14.65 6.11 -8.17
CA LEU A 196 14.94 6.09 -9.61
C LEU A 196 14.60 7.42 -10.28
N PHE A 197 13.42 7.97 -10.00
CA PHE A 197 12.78 9.00 -10.79
C PHE A 197 12.66 10.38 -10.12
N ALA A 198 13.03 10.54 -8.86
CA ALA A 198 13.02 11.84 -8.19
C ALA A 198 13.86 12.85 -8.97
N CYS A 199 13.40 14.10 -9.05
CA CYS A 199 14.03 15.15 -9.83
C CYS A 199 13.92 16.49 -9.11
N LYS A 200 15.06 17.16 -8.89
CA LYS A 200 15.10 18.48 -8.25
C LYS A 200 14.43 19.59 -9.06
N ALA A 201 14.23 19.38 -10.37
CA ALA A 201 13.44 20.31 -11.18
C ALA A 201 11.95 20.32 -10.81
N VAL A 202 11.45 19.25 -10.17
CA VAL A 202 10.09 19.17 -9.63
C VAL A 202 10.02 19.74 -8.22
N ASN A 203 11.00 19.40 -7.39
CA ASN A 203 11.08 19.85 -6.00
C ASN A 203 12.54 19.94 -5.55
N ASP A 204 13.02 21.17 -5.35
CA ASP A 204 14.39 21.49 -4.98
C ASP A 204 14.75 21.04 -3.54
N ALA A 205 13.76 20.88 -2.67
CA ALA A 205 13.93 20.32 -1.32
C ALA A 205 14.16 18.79 -1.34
N GLY A 206 13.95 18.14 -2.48
CA GLY A 206 14.23 16.72 -2.68
C GLY A 206 15.67 16.45 -3.16
N ALA A 207 15.82 15.36 -3.89
CA ALA A 207 17.08 14.96 -4.53
C ALA A 207 16.82 14.41 -5.93
N ASP A 208 17.84 14.43 -6.78
CA ASP A 208 17.79 13.69 -8.04
C ASP A 208 17.90 12.18 -7.74
N GLY A 209 17.21 11.37 -8.52
CA GLY A 209 17.30 9.92 -8.49
C GLY A 209 18.34 9.37 -9.46
N LEU A 210 18.41 8.04 -9.56
CA LEU A 210 19.37 7.34 -10.41
C LEU A 210 19.34 7.83 -11.86
N PHE A 211 18.15 7.96 -12.46
CA PHE A 211 18.01 8.38 -13.86
C PHE A 211 18.31 9.86 -14.10
N PHE A 212 18.45 10.64 -13.03
CA PHE A 212 18.81 12.05 -13.05
C PHE A 212 20.23 12.29 -12.51
N GLY A 213 21.04 11.23 -12.40
CA GLY A 213 22.49 11.32 -12.14
C GLY A 213 22.93 11.06 -10.69
N ASN A 214 22.02 10.70 -9.79
CA ASN A 214 22.35 10.41 -8.39
C ASN A 214 21.99 8.97 -8.00
N PRO A 215 22.92 8.01 -8.17
CA PRO A 215 22.67 6.61 -7.82
C PRO A 215 22.54 6.37 -6.32
N ALA A 216 23.08 7.26 -5.47
CA ALA A 216 23.06 7.08 -4.02
C ALA A 216 21.63 7.09 -3.47
N LEU A 217 20.72 7.86 -4.08
CA LEU A 217 19.33 7.95 -3.61
C LEU A 217 18.62 6.60 -3.65
N LEU A 218 18.83 5.79 -4.70
CA LEU A 218 18.24 4.45 -4.78
C LEU A 218 18.70 3.56 -3.62
N GLY A 219 19.98 3.63 -3.25
CA GLY A 219 20.52 2.90 -2.09
C GLY A 219 19.92 3.35 -0.76
N ILE A 220 19.73 4.66 -0.59
CA ILE A 220 19.08 5.24 0.60
C ILE A 220 17.62 4.79 0.70
N GLN A 221 16.87 4.83 -0.41
CA GLN A 221 15.49 4.35 -0.45
C GLN A 221 15.40 2.85 -0.14
N ALA A 222 16.31 2.04 -0.67
CA ALA A 222 16.37 0.61 -0.38
C ALA A 222 16.65 0.33 1.10
N LEU A 223 17.54 1.12 1.73
CA LEU A 223 17.77 1.05 3.18
C LEU A 223 16.52 1.44 3.98
N ALA A 224 15.83 2.51 3.59
CA ALA A 224 14.59 2.95 4.24
C ALA A 224 13.50 1.87 4.18
N VAL A 225 13.34 1.24 3.01
CA VAL A 225 12.44 0.10 2.80
C VAL A 225 12.83 -1.06 3.71
N LEU A 226 14.11 -1.48 3.71
CA LEU A 226 14.57 -2.61 4.52
C LEU A 226 14.39 -2.35 6.01
N ALA A 227 14.77 -1.17 6.49
CA ALA A 227 14.62 -0.80 7.90
C ALA A 227 13.15 -0.82 8.33
N THR A 228 12.26 -0.28 7.50
CA THR A 228 10.81 -0.29 7.72
C THR A 228 10.26 -1.71 7.78
N ILE A 229 10.64 -2.57 6.82
CA ILE A 229 10.22 -3.98 6.78
C ILE A 229 10.67 -4.72 8.04
N VAL A 230 11.95 -4.65 8.38
CA VAL A 230 12.50 -5.38 9.53
C VAL A 230 11.83 -4.92 10.82
N TYR A 231 11.71 -3.61 11.03
CA TYR A 231 11.10 -3.08 12.25
C TYR A 231 9.61 -3.41 12.35
N SER A 232 8.84 -3.14 11.29
CA SER A 232 7.40 -3.42 11.27
C SER A 232 7.14 -4.92 11.45
N LEU A 233 7.92 -5.79 10.82
CA LEU A 233 7.80 -7.24 10.96
C LEU A 233 8.03 -7.69 12.40
N VAL A 234 9.17 -7.29 12.99
CA VAL A 234 9.57 -7.74 14.32
C VAL A 234 8.60 -7.22 15.39
N VAL A 235 8.32 -5.92 15.39
CA VAL A 235 7.49 -5.32 16.43
C VAL A 235 6.03 -5.75 16.28
N SER A 236 5.49 -5.81 15.06
CA SER A 236 4.12 -6.30 14.86
C SER A 236 3.98 -7.76 15.30
N TRP A 237 4.98 -8.60 15.04
CA TRP A 237 4.94 -10.00 15.45
C TRP A 237 4.92 -10.14 16.97
N ILE A 238 5.78 -9.39 17.67
CA ILE A 238 5.80 -9.38 19.15
C ILE A 238 4.45 -8.92 19.68
N LEU A 239 3.93 -7.80 19.18
CA LEU A 239 2.66 -7.23 19.66
C LEU A 239 1.49 -8.17 19.42
N LEU A 240 1.36 -8.72 18.22
CA LEU A 240 0.29 -9.65 17.89
C LEU A 240 0.37 -10.92 18.73
N LYS A 241 1.57 -11.45 19.00
CA LYS A 241 1.73 -12.62 19.89
C LYS A 241 1.40 -12.32 21.35
N ILE A 242 1.72 -11.13 21.84
CA ILE A 242 1.33 -10.70 23.19
C ILE A 242 -0.19 -10.58 23.27
N VAL A 243 -0.83 -9.92 22.30
CA VAL A 243 -2.30 -9.77 22.29
C VAL A 243 -2.99 -11.14 22.21
N ASP A 244 -2.52 -12.01 21.32
CA ASP A 244 -3.05 -13.36 21.15
C ASP A 244 -2.94 -14.19 22.44
N ALA A 245 -1.81 -14.07 23.16
CA ALA A 245 -1.60 -14.78 24.42
C ALA A 245 -2.44 -14.22 25.59
N LEU A 246 -2.80 -12.93 25.57
CA LEU A 246 -3.54 -12.29 26.65
C LEU A 246 -5.06 -12.38 26.48
N ILE A 247 -5.57 -12.17 25.27
CA ILE A 247 -7.01 -12.06 25.00
C ILE A 247 -7.48 -12.91 23.81
N GLY A 248 -6.55 -13.46 23.01
CA GLY A 248 -6.86 -14.12 21.74
C GLY A 248 -7.14 -13.11 20.62
N LEU A 249 -6.62 -13.36 19.42
CA LEU A 249 -6.86 -12.50 18.25
C LEU A 249 -8.03 -12.94 17.37
N ARG A 250 -8.37 -14.23 17.39
CA ARG A 250 -9.32 -14.83 16.46
C ARG A 250 -10.54 -15.38 17.20
N VAL A 251 -11.71 -15.15 16.62
CA VAL A 251 -12.98 -15.74 17.05
C VAL A 251 -12.94 -17.28 16.97
N THR A 252 -13.87 -17.93 17.66
CA THR A 252 -14.04 -19.38 17.59
C THR A 252 -14.49 -19.84 16.21
N GLU A 253 -14.36 -21.14 15.92
CA GLU A 253 -14.79 -21.68 14.62
C GLU A 253 -16.31 -21.59 14.45
N GLU A 254 -17.08 -21.76 15.52
CA GLU A 254 -18.53 -21.60 15.52
C GLU A 254 -18.94 -20.16 15.19
N GLU A 255 -18.28 -19.17 15.79
CA GLU A 255 -18.51 -17.75 15.52
C GLU A 255 -18.13 -17.37 14.08
N GLU A 256 -17.01 -17.90 13.57
CA GLU A 256 -16.59 -17.68 12.17
C GLU A 256 -17.62 -18.26 11.18
N VAL A 257 -18.24 -19.40 11.50
CA VAL A 257 -19.31 -20.02 10.69
C VAL A 257 -20.62 -19.23 10.78
N ALA A 258 -20.97 -18.72 11.97
CA ALA A 258 -22.16 -17.90 12.16
C ALA A 258 -22.05 -16.53 11.46
N GLY A 259 -20.83 -16.00 11.35
CA GLY A 259 -20.51 -14.70 10.79
C GLY A 259 -20.38 -13.62 11.87
N LEU A 260 -19.40 -12.72 11.69
CA LEU A 260 -19.03 -11.73 12.70
C LEU A 260 -20.14 -10.70 12.98
N ASP A 261 -21.00 -10.40 11.99
CA ASP A 261 -22.17 -9.55 12.19
C ASP A 261 -23.05 -10.08 13.34
N LEU A 262 -23.28 -11.40 13.39
CA LEU A 262 -24.08 -12.02 14.45
C LEU A 262 -23.26 -12.23 15.72
N SER A 263 -22.06 -12.82 15.63
CA SER A 263 -21.29 -13.19 16.83
C SER A 263 -20.79 -11.97 17.62
N GLU A 264 -20.26 -10.96 16.93
CA GLU A 264 -19.62 -9.80 17.56
C GLU A 264 -20.56 -8.59 17.70
N HIS A 265 -21.57 -8.48 16.84
CA HIS A 265 -22.44 -7.29 16.78
C HIS A 265 -23.92 -7.58 17.06
N GLN A 266 -24.36 -8.85 17.03
CA GLN A 266 -25.78 -9.23 17.13
C GLN A 266 -26.66 -8.51 16.09
N GLU A 267 -26.09 -8.24 14.92
CA GLU A 267 -26.75 -7.57 13.80
C GLU A 267 -26.69 -8.43 12.53
N THR A 268 -27.44 -8.03 11.51
CA THR A 268 -27.38 -8.63 10.17
C THR A 268 -27.14 -7.53 9.15
N GLY A 269 -26.10 -7.63 8.31
CA GLY A 269 -25.78 -6.59 7.34
C GLY A 269 -26.93 -6.23 6.38
N TYR A 270 -27.77 -7.20 6.01
CA TYR A 270 -28.98 -6.98 5.20
C TYR A 270 -30.13 -7.87 5.67
N SER A 271 -31.34 -7.31 5.69
CA SER A 271 -32.59 -8.07 5.78
C SER A 271 -33.23 -8.04 4.40
N LEU A 272 -33.09 -9.13 3.64
CA LEU A 272 -33.64 -9.30 2.30
C LEU A 272 -35.07 -9.83 2.32
#